data_AF-A0A0C3P7W4-F1
#
_entry.id   AF-A0A0C3P7W4-F1
#
_cell.length_a   1.000
_cell.length_b   1.000
_cell.length_c   1.000
_cell.angle_alpha   90.00
_cell.angle_beta   90.00
_cell.angle_gamma   90.00
#
_symmetry.space_group_name_H-M   'P 1'
#
loop_
_entity.id
_entity.type
_entity.pdbx_description
1 polymer ?
#
loop_
_entity_poly.entity_id
_entity_poly.type
_entity_poly.pdbx_seq_one_letter_code
_entity_poly.pdbx_strand_id
1 'polypeptide(L)'
;MKHENKHSSFTNVPNRAEAAAYTKGTQRPCCTADNFRVDLSDTPSSAWNTSASHVFAASFRDAHPGCGQSLKAIFNAWVVHFNYLRQVISNLASGYTNEQDYKSPLASMRSVHRRRERKLQLLQLYNRRLRVALRHSGSYPSAVSAVEQLGPAGMSSDESEHDVGHGERTYRITRKAWRSATVTATLHVLDALHLRARYQQQWNATAGAWPHLCVPSSQLSNREPPSGLPKNFYVQEHLSSLTSEGLDNLLLQEDIPLNIPPAIVA
;
A
#
# COMPACT_ATOMS: atom_id res chain seq x y z
N MET A 1 7.77 4.66 33.89
CA MET A 1 8.38 3.64 33.02
C MET A 1 9.89 3.82 33.00
N LYS A 2 10.68 2.78 33.29
CA LYS A 2 12.15 2.84 33.19
C LYS A 2 12.56 2.76 31.71
N HIS A 3 13.57 3.52 31.31
CA HIS A 3 14.06 3.52 29.92
C HIS A 3 14.82 2.23 29.65
N GLU A 4 14.29 1.37 28.79
CA GLU A 4 14.94 0.12 28.43
C GLU A 4 15.99 0.33 27.34
N ASN A 5 17.08 -0.43 27.42
CA ASN A 5 18.19 -0.38 26.48
C ASN A 5 18.72 -1.81 26.24
N LYS A 6 19.78 -1.95 25.44
CA LYS A 6 20.39 -3.26 25.12
C LYS A 6 20.82 -4.10 26.34
N HIS A 7 20.81 -3.54 27.55
CA HIS A 7 21.19 -4.20 28.80
C HIS A 7 20.02 -4.42 29.77
N SER A 8 18.80 -3.99 29.43
CA SER A 8 17.57 -4.21 30.22
C SER A 8 16.51 -4.81 29.30
N SER A 9 16.33 -6.13 29.37
CA SER A 9 15.33 -6.84 28.59
C SER A 9 13.91 -6.56 29.10
N PHE A 10 12.98 -6.30 28.17
CA PHE A 10 11.55 -6.27 28.45
C PHE A 10 11.10 -7.67 28.89
N THR A 11 11.07 -7.91 30.21
CA THR A 11 10.82 -9.24 30.80
C THR A 11 9.35 -9.45 31.15
N ASN A 12 8.56 -8.39 31.24
CA ASN A 12 7.14 -8.44 31.59
C ASN A 12 6.26 -8.62 30.34
N VAL A 13 6.33 -9.81 29.72
CA VAL A 13 5.51 -10.18 28.56
C VAL A 13 4.24 -10.93 29.00
N PRO A 14 3.09 -10.74 28.32
CA PRO A 14 1.87 -11.50 28.62
C PRO A 14 2.03 -12.96 28.22
N ASN A 15 1.23 -13.84 28.82
CA ASN A 15 1.14 -15.22 28.34
C ASN A 15 0.45 -15.24 26.96
N ARG A 16 0.90 -16.09 26.04
CA ARG A 16 0.34 -16.21 24.69
C ARG A 16 -1.16 -16.52 24.69
N ALA A 17 -1.62 -17.35 25.62
CA ALA A 17 -3.05 -17.66 25.77
C ALA A 17 -3.87 -16.46 26.25
N GLU A 18 -3.29 -15.62 27.12
CA GLU A 18 -3.91 -14.40 27.63
C GLU A 18 -4.01 -13.33 26.52
N ALA A 19 -2.93 -13.16 25.74
CA ALA A 19 -2.88 -12.24 24.61
C ALA A 19 -3.86 -12.65 23.50
N ALA A 20 -3.94 -13.94 23.17
CA ALA A 20 -4.85 -14.46 22.15
C ALA A 20 -6.33 -14.41 22.57
N ALA A 21 -6.63 -14.55 23.87
CA ALA A 21 -8.00 -14.44 24.39
C ALA A 21 -8.51 -12.99 24.41
N TYR A 22 -7.63 -12.00 24.28
CA TYR A 22 -8.01 -10.59 24.28
C TYR A 22 -8.55 -10.15 22.92
N THR A 23 -9.87 -10.00 22.84
CA THR A 23 -10.56 -9.54 21.63
C THR A 23 -10.78 -8.02 21.63
N LYS A 24 -10.67 -7.41 20.44
CA LYS A 24 -10.97 -5.98 20.23
C LYS A 24 -12.43 -5.68 20.64
N GLY A 25 -12.65 -4.78 21.59
CA GLY A 25 -13.99 -4.41 22.10
C GLY A 25 -14.24 -4.68 23.58
N THR A 26 -13.29 -5.26 24.30
CA THR A 26 -13.33 -5.33 25.77
C THR A 26 -13.20 -3.93 26.39
N GLN A 27 -14.06 -3.59 27.35
CA GLN A 27 -14.07 -2.25 27.99
C GLN A 27 -12.85 -1.97 28.87
N ARG A 28 -12.05 -2.99 29.20
CA ARG A 28 -10.88 -2.87 30.08
C ARG A 28 -9.60 -2.91 29.26
N PRO A 29 -8.63 -2.02 29.53
CA PRO A 29 -7.30 -2.10 28.94
C PRO A 29 -6.64 -3.47 29.22
N CYS A 30 -5.86 -3.98 28.28
CA CYS A 30 -5.16 -5.26 28.42
C CYS A 30 -4.09 -5.25 29.55
N CYS A 31 -3.57 -4.07 29.89
CA CYS A 31 -2.59 -3.88 30.95
C CYS A 31 -2.73 -2.47 31.55
N THR A 32 -2.00 -2.18 32.63
CA THR A 32 -1.94 -0.85 33.25
C THR A 32 -0.58 -0.20 33.04
N ALA A 33 -0.43 1.09 33.35
CA ALA A 33 0.86 1.76 33.27
C ALA A 33 1.89 1.16 34.26
N ASP A 34 1.43 0.73 35.43
CA ASP A 34 2.27 0.14 36.48
C ASP A 34 2.64 -1.32 36.20
N ASN A 35 1.76 -2.06 35.50
CA ASN A 35 2.01 -3.43 35.05
C ASN A 35 1.95 -3.50 33.52
N PHE A 36 2.79 -2.69 32.88
CA PHE A 36 2.80 -2.57 31.43
C PHE A 36 3.35 -3.83 30.76
N ARG A 37 2.59 -4.38 29.80
CA ARG A 37 2.91 -5.64 29.11
C ARG A 37 2.60 -5.54 27.63
N VAL A 38 3.53 -6.00 26.80
CA VAL A 38 3.34 -6.08 25.36
C VAL A 38 3.65 -7.48 24.83
N ASP A 39 2.85 -7.94 23.87
CA ASP A 39 3.08 -9.21 23.20
C ASP A 39 4.04 -9.01 22.03
N LEU A 40 5.32 -9.26 22.29
CA LEU A 40 6.39 -9.11 21.30
C LEU A 40 6.39 -10.22 20.23
N SER A 41 5.62 -11.29 20.43
CA SER A 41 5.48 -12.37 19.45
C SER A 41 4.56 -11.98 18.28
N ASP A 42 3.58 -11.11 18.54
CA ASP A 42 2.57 -10.68 17.56
C ASP A 42 2.86 -9.29 16.94
N THR A 43 2.04 -8.87 15.99
CA THR A 43 2.17 -7.57 15.30
C THR A 43 1.73 -6.40 16.21
N PRO A 44 2.23 -5.17 15.96
CA PRO A 44 1.77 -3.99 16.70
C PRO A 44 0.27 -3.71 16.53
N SER A 45 -0.35 -4.24 15.46
CA SER A 45 -1.76 -4.06 15.14
C SER A 45 -2.66 -5.13 15.79
N SER A 46 -2.12 -6.07 16.56
CA SER A 46 -2.93 -7.03 17.32
C SER A 46 -3.81 -6.31 18.34
N ALA A 47 -4.92 -6.92 18.74
CA ALA A 47 -5.87 -6.31 19.68
C ALA A 47 -5.18 -5.99 21.03
N TRP A 48 -4.34 -6.91 21.53
CA TRP A 48 -3.54 -6.70 22.74
C TRP A 48 -2.57 -5.53 22.57
N ASN A 49 -1.72 -5.55 21.54
CA ASN A 49 -0.68 -4.55 21.37
C ASN A 49 -1.24 -3.16 21.04
N THR A 50 -2.39 -3.09 20.38
CA THR A 50 -3.13 -1.84 20.17
C THR A 50 -3.59 -1.27 21.51
N SER A 51 -4.20 -2.10 22.38
CA SER A 51 -4.63 -1.67 23.71
C SER A 51 -3.46 -1.23 24.59
N ALA A 52 -2.38 -2.00 24.63
CA ALA A 52 -1.16 -1.63 25.35
C ALA A 52 -0.57 -0.32 24.83
N SER A 53 -0.55 -0.11 23.51
CA SER A 53 -0.06 1.14 22.91
C SER A 53 -0.88 2.36 23.34
N HIS A 54 -2.19 2.21 23.55
CA HIS A 54 -3.03 3.27 24.13
C HIS A 54 -2.69 3.55 25.60
N VAL A 55 -2.46 2.51 26.40
CA VAL A 55 -2.01 2.65 27.81
C VAL A 55 -0.67 3.38 27.88
N PHE A 56 0.27 3.02 27.01
CA PHE A 56 1.55 3.71 26.89
C PHE A 56 1.36 5.19 26.53
N ALA A 57 0.60 5.49 25.48
CA ALA A 57 0.42 6.86 25.00
C ALA A 57 -0.25 7.75 26.06
N ALA A 58 -1.23 7.22 26.80
CA ALA A 58 -1.86 7.92 27.92
C ALA A 58 -0.86 8.18 29.06
N SER A 59 -0.18 7.15 29.54
CA SER A 59 0.81 7.28 30.62
C SER A 59 1.97 8.21 30.26
N PHE A 60 2.44 8.16 29.01
CA PHE A 60 3.52 9.02 28.52
C PHE A 60 3.12 10.49 28.54
N ARG A 61 1.87 10.80 28.13
CA ARG A 61 1.33 12.16 28.16
C ARG A 61 1.17 12.67 29.59
N ASP A 62 0.70 11.83 30.50
CA ASP A 62 0.51 12.19 31.91
C ASP A 62 1.85 12.46 32.61
N ALA A 63 2.89 11.68 32.26
CA ALA A 63 4.25 11.88 32.75
C ALA A 63 4.97 13.08 32.11
N HIS A 64 4.55 13.52 30.91
CA HIS A 64 5.16 14.63 30.17
C HIS A 64 4.11 15.62 29.65
N PRO A 65 3.43 16.36 30.56
CA PRO A 65 2.32 17.24 30.21
C PRO A 65 2.72 18.40 29.27
N GLY A 66 4.01 18.70 29.16
CA GLY A 66 4.56 19.75 28.27
C GLY A 66 5.04 19.28 26.90
N CYS A 67 4.89 18.01 26.52
CA CYS A 67 5.50 17.50 25.28
C CYS A 67 4.89 18.07 23.98
N GLY A 68 3.71 18.70 24.04
CA GLY A 68 3.04 19.32 22.88
C GLY A 68 2.64 18.33 21.77
N GLN A 69 2.87 17.02 21.95
CA GLN A 69 2.56 16.00 20.97
C GLN A 69 1.13 15.47 21.16
N SER A 70 0.43 15.24 20.05
CA SER A 70 -0.86 14.56 20.07
C SER A 70 -0.71 13.09 20.51
N LEU A 71 -1.75 12.51 21.11
CA LEU A 71 -1.77 11.08 21.46
C LEU A 71 -1.47 10.18 20.24
N LYS A 72 -1.94 10.57 19.04
CA LYS A 72 -1.69 9.85 17.79
C LYS A 72 -0.20 9.85 17.42
N ALA A 73 0.49 10.98 17.62
CA ALA A 73 1.93 11.07 17.36
C ALA A 73 2.74 10.18 18.33
N ILE A 74 2.38 10.20 19.61
CA ILE A 74 2.99 9.36 20.65
C ILE A 74 2.75 7.87 20.33
N PHE A 75 1.52 7.52 19.95
CA PHE A 75 1.16 6.16 19.53
C PHE A 75 2.00 5.69 18.34
N ASN A 76 2.11 6.52 17.29
CA ASN A 76 2.91 6.17 16.11
C ASN A 76 4.39 6.01 16.45
N ALA A 77 4.94 6.89 17.29
CA ALA A 77 6.32 6.79 17.77
C ALA A 77 6.53 5.50 18.58
N TRP A 78 5.56 5.12 19.41
CA TRP A 78 5.57 3.87 20.15
C TRP A 78 5.55 2.65 19.23
N VAL A 79 4.71 2.62 18.19
CA VAL A 79 4.70 1.52 17.22
C VAL A 79 6.06 1.35 16.52
N VAL A 80 6.73 2.45 16.19
CA VAL A 80 8.10 2.41 15.65
C VAL A 80 9.07 1.80 16.68
N HIS A 81 9.00 2.25 17.93
CA HIS A 81 9.83 1.72 19.01
C HIS A 81 9.56 0.25 19.33
N PHE A 82 8.30 -0.18 19.31
CA PHE A 82 7.89 -1.56 19.52
C PHE A 82 8.47 -2.50 18.44
N ASN A 83 8.47 -2.07 17.18
CA ASN A 83 9.12 -2.84 16.11
C ASN A 83 10.64 -2.95 16.31
N TYR A 84 11.27 -1.89 16.84
CA TYR A 84 12.67 -1.94 17.25
C TYR A 84 12.90 -2.95 18.39
N LEU A 85 12.05 -2.95 19.43
CA LEU A 85 12.15 -3.92 20.53
C LEU A 85 12.01 -5.37 20.07
N ARG A 86 11.05 -5.65 19.18
CA ARG A 86 10.90 -6.99 18.56
C ARG A 86 12.18 -7.41 17.83
N GLN A 87 12.80 -6.50 17.09
CA GLN A 87 14.05 -6.75 16.41
C GLN A 87 15.19 -7.03 17.40
N VAL A 88 15.34 -6.23 18.45
CA VAL A 88 16.38 -6.40 19.48
C VAL A 88 16.25 -7.76 20.16
N ILE A 89 15.03 -8.14 20.56
CA ILE A 89 14.76 -9.38 21.30
C ILE A 89 14.89 -10.61 20.40
N SER A 90 14.44 -10.53 19.14
CA SER A 90 14.71 -11.57 18.14
C SER A 90 16.21 -11.81 17.98
N ASN A 91 17.01 -10.74 17.87
CA ASN A 91 18.47 -10.85 17.72
C ASN A 91 19.13 -11.49 18.96
N LEU A 92 18.66 -11.17 20.16
CA LEU A 92 19.13 -11.74 21.42
C LEU A 92 18.77 -13.24 21.56
N ALA A 93 17.51 -13.60 21.27
CA ALA A 93 17.02 -14.97 21.40
C ALA A 93 17.68 -15.95 20.41
N SER A 94 18.14 -15.43 19.26
CA SER A 94 18.77 -16.24 18.23
C SER A 94 20.26 -16.51 18.49
N GLY A 95 20.88 -15.86 19.49
CA GLY A 95 22.33 -16.00 19.76
C GLY A 95 23.22 -15.43 18.65
N TYR A 96 22.67 -14.64 17.73
CA TYR A 96 23.36 -14.22 16.51
C TYR A 96 24.26 -12.99 16.73
N THR A 97 25.57 -13.20 16.56
CA THR A 97 26.52 -12.16 16.18
C THR A 97 26.24 -11.72 14.74
N ASN A 98 25.44 -10.67 14.57
CA ASN A 98 25.44 -9.65 13.51
C ASN A 98 25.57 -9.97 12.00
N GLU A 99 25.58 -11.21 11.48
CA GLU A 99 25.91 -11.38 10.04
C GLU A 99 24.83 -11.94 9.10
N GLN A 100 23.73 -12.55 9.55
CA GLN A 100 22.81 -13.22 8.58
C GLN A 100 21.35 -12.74 8.53
N ASP A 101 20.85 -12.02 9.54
CA ASP A 101 19.45 -11.51 9.53
C ASP A 101 19.30 -10.00 9.77
N TYR A 102 20.41 -9.25 9.80
CA TYR A 102 20.35 -7.83 9.47
C TYR A 102 19.91 -7.78 8.01
N LYS A 103 18.68 -7.33 7.70
CA LYS A 103 18.38 -6.88 6.33
C LYS A 103 19.48 -5.89 6.02
N SER A 104 20.47 -6.33 5.22
CA SER A 104 21.69 -5.58 4.92
C SER A 104 21.31 -4.11 4.75
N PRO A 105 22.10 -3.12 5.22
CA PRO A 105 21.79 -1.72 4.92
C PRO A 105 21.46 -1.55 3.42
N LEU A 106 22.12 -2.35 2.57
CA LEU A 106 21.81 -2.51 1.15
C LEU A 106 20.42 -3.07 0.85
N ALA A 107 19.93 -4.11 1.54
CA ALA A 107 18.57 -4.63 1.38
C ALA A 107 17.48 -3.63 1.81
N SER A 108 17.72 -2.89 2.90
CA SER A 108 16.83 -1.81 3.35
C SER A 108 16.83 -0.64 2.35
N MET A 109 18.01 -0.19 1.93
CA MET A 109 18.19 0.84 0.90
C MET A 109 17.56 0.41 -0.44
N ARG A 110 17.76 -0.84 -0.88
CA ARG A 110 17.12 -1.40 -2.08
C ARG A 110 15.59 -1.40 -1.94
N SER A 111 15.06 -1.73 -0.76
CA SER A 111 13.61 -1.69 -0.52
C SER A 111 13.04 -0.27 -0.62
N VAL A 112 13.73 0.71 -0.03
CA VAL A 112 13.35 2.13 -0.12
C VAL A 112 13.45 2.62 -1.57
N HIS A 113 14.54 2.28 -2.26
CA HIS A 113 14.76 2.62 -3.66
C HIS A 113 13.65 2.05 -4.55
N ARG A 114 13.35 0.75 -4.45
CA ARG A 114 12.25 0.11 -5.17
C ARG A 114 10.91 0.78 -4.91
N ARG A 115 10.63 1.18 -3.67
CA ARG A 115 9.39 1.89 -3.33
C ARG A 115 9.32 3.26 -4.01
N ARG A 116 10.44 3.99 -4.05
CA ARG A 116 10.55 5.29 -4.71
C ARG A 116 10.40 5.17 -6.22
N GLU A 117 11.11 4.22 -6.84
CA GLU A 117 11.01 3.95 -8.28
C GLU A 117 9.59 3.60 -8.68
N ARG A 118 8.93 2.70 -7.93
CA ARG A 118 7.54 2.35 -8.17
C ARG A 118 6.62 3.58 -8.11
N LYS A 119 6.80 4.46 -7.12
CA LYS A 119 6.01 5.70 -7.02
C LYS A 119 6.23 6.60 -8.25
N LEU A 120 7.46 6.73 -8.72
CA LEU A 120 7.79 7.52 -9.90
C LEU A 120 7.21 6.90 -11.18
N GLN A 121 7.28 5.58 -11.34
CA GLN A 121 6.70 4.86 -12.47
C GLN A 121 5.18 5.02 -12.53
N LEU A 122 4.48 4.89 -11.38
CA LEU A 122 3.04 5.12 -11.31
C LEU A 122 2.67 6.56 -11.70
N LEU A 123 3.45 7.54 -11.26
CA LEU A 123 3.24 8.95 -11.62
C LEU A 123 3.49 9.19 -13.12
N GLN A 124 4.54 8.60 -13.69
CA GLN A 124 4.82 8.68 -15.12
C GLN A 124 3.69 8.05 -15.95
N LEU A 125 3.21 6.87 -15.54
CA LEU A 125 2.11 6.18 -16.19
C LEU A 125 0.80 6.99 -16.12
N TYR A 126 0.50 7.56 -14.95
CA TYR A 126 -0.62 8.48 -14.76
C TYR A 126 -0.53 9.67 -15.73
N ASN A 127 0.60 10.39 -15.73
CA ASN A 127 0.80 11.56 -16.57
C ASN A 127 0.69 11.23 -18.07
N ARG A 128 1.21 10.06 -18.48
CA ARG A 128 1.10 9.58 -19.86
C ARG A 128 -0.35 9.37 -20.27
N ARG A 129 -1.11 8.63 -19.47
CA ARG A 129 -2.52 8.33 -19.73
C ARG A 129 -3.38 9.60 -19.70
N LEU A 130 -3.13 10.50 -18.74
CA LEU A 130 -3.81 11.79 -18.66
C LEU A 130 -3.54 12.64 -19.91
N ARG A 131 -2.29 12.71 -20.39
CA ARG A 131 -1.96 13.44 -21.61
C ARG A 131 -2.69 12.88 -22.84
N VAL A 132 -2.80 11.56 -22.96
CA VAL A 132 -3.54 10.92 -24.05
C VAL A 132 -5.04 11.22 -23.91
N ALA A 133 -5.60 11.09 -22.72
CA ALA A 133 -7.00 11.41 -22.45
C ALA A 133 -7.33 12.86 -22.81
N LEU A 134 -6.49 13.82 -22.41
CA LEU A 134 -6.65 15.23 -22.75
C LEU A 134 -6.60 15.48 -24.26
N ARG A 135 -5.67 14.83 -24.98
CA ARG A 135 -5.55 14.93 -26.44
C ARG A 135 -6.82 14.41 -27.16
N HIS A 136 -7.46 13.41 -26.60
CA HIS A 136 -8.68 12.79 -27.15
C HIS A 136 -9.96 13.26 -26.45
N SER A 137 -9.90 14.31 -25.62
CA SER A 137 -11.03 14.77 -24.81
C SER A 137 -12.27 15.15 -25.63
N GLY A 138 -12.09 15.65 -26.85
CA GLY A 138 -13.20 15.95 -27.76
C GLY A 138 -13.99 14.73 -28.23
N SER A 139 -13.33 13.56 -28.37
CA SER A 139 -13.98 12.32 -28.81
C SER A 139 -14.24 11.33 -27.68
N TYR A 140 -13.47 11.40 -26.59
CA TYR A 140 -13.55 10.53 -25.42
C TYR A 140 -13.45 11.34 -24.11
N PRO A 141 -14.43 12.21 -23.80
CA PRO A 141 -14.35 13.12 -22.65
C PRO A 141 -14.33 12.38 -21.30
N SER A 142 -15.06 11.27 -21.18
CA SER A 142 -15.12 10.44 -19.97
C SER A 142 -13.75 9.87 -19.55
N ALA A 143 -12.81 9.69 -20.49
CA ALA A 143 -11.48 9.19 -20.16
C ALA A 143 -10.68 10.15 -19.26
N VAL A 144 -10.86 11.47 -19.42
CA VAL A 144 -10.16 12.47 -18.60
C VAL A 144 -10.60 12.33 -17.15
N SER A 145 -11.91 12.39 -16.92
CA SER A 145 -12.50 12.26 -15.58
C SER A 145 -12.12 10.92 -14.94
N ALA A 146 -12.14 9.82 -15.71
CA ALA A 146 -11.75 8.50 -15.20
C ALA A 146 -10.29 8.46 -14.71
N VAL A 147 -9.37 9.06 -15.48
CA VAL A 147 -7.94 9.08 -15.12
C VAL A 147 -7.67 10.00 -13.93
N GLU A 148 -8.28 11.18 -13.89
CA GLU A 148 -8.13 12.14 -12.78
C GLU A 148 -8.61 11.54 -11.46
N GLN A 149 -9.77 10.89 -11.46
CA GLN A 149 -10.33 10.24 -10.28
C GLN A 149 -9.45 9.08 -9.78
N LEU A 150 -8.92 8.25 -10.69
CA LEU A 150 -8.00 7.18 -10.31
C LEU A 150 -6.70 7.70 -9.68
N GLY A 151 -6.18 8.81 -10.19
CA GLY A 151 -4.89 9.35 -9.81
C GLY A 151 -3.72 8.35 -9.99
N PRO A 152 -2.52 8.70 -9.50
CA PRO A 152 -1.35 7.81 -9.56
C PRO A 152 -1.53 6.51 -8.77
N ALA A 153 -2.27 6.54 -7.66
CA ALA A 153 -2.52 5.35 -6.81
C ALA A 153 -3.41 4.32 -7.51
N GLY A 154 -4.33 4.78 -8.36
CA GLY A 154 -5.17 3.97 -9.20
C GLY A 154 -4.45 3.33 -10.38
N MET A 155 -3.16 3.61 -10.63
CA MET A 155 -2.40 2.99 -11.72
C MET A 155 -1.91 1.57 -11.36
N SER A 156 -1.78 0.71 -12.37
CA SER A 156 -1.11 -0.58 -12.23
C SER A 156 0.40 -0.37 -12.33
N SER A 157 1.16 -0.98 -11.42
CA SER A 157 2.61 -1.10 -11.59
C SER A 157 2.85 -2.33 -12.44
N ASP A 158 3.68 -2.23 -13.47
CA ASP A 158 4.29 -3.42 -14.05
C ASP A 158 5.24 -3.97 -12.97
N GLU A 159 5.04 -5.23 -12.59
CA GLU A 159 6.02 -5.93 -11.76
C GLU A 159 6.95 -6.67 -12.74
N SER A 160 8.24 -6.41 -12.65
CA SER A 160 9.25 -7.14 -13.43
C SER A 160 9.56 -8.44 -12.70
N GLU A 161 9.07 -9.56 -13.23
CA GLU A 161 9.63 -10.85 -12.88
C GLU A 161 11.02 -10.91 -13.50
N HIS A 162 12.04 -10.92 -12.65
CA HIS A 162 13.37 -11.33 -13.06
C HIS A 162 13.33 -12.85 -13.07
N ASP A 163 13.00 -13.46 -14.21
CA ASP A 163 13.33 -14.86 -14.38
C ASP A 163 14.85 -14.99 -14.29
N VAL A 164 15.28 -15.77 -13.31
CA VAL A 164 16.67 -16.03 -12.98
C VAL A 164 17.22 -16.98 -14.06
N GLY A 165 17.34 -16.49 -15.30
CA GLY A 165 17.80 -17.29 -16.43
C GLY A 165 17.49 -16.63 -17.76
N HIS A 166 18.52 -16.00 -18.35
CA HIS A 166 18.75 -15.69 -19.78
C HIS A 166 17.59 -15.33 -20.75
N GLY A 167 16.37 -15.05 -20.28
CA GLY A 167 15.22 -14.64 -21.10
C GLY A 167 15.08 -13.12 -21.23
N GLU A 168 14.36 -12.69 -22.27
CA GLU A 168 13.94 -11.29 -22.40
C GLU A 168 13.08 -10.87 -21.21
N ARG A 169 13.29 -9.64 -20.72
CA ARG A 169 12.51 -9.09 -19.60
C ARG A 169 11.03 -9.03 -19.98
N THR A 170 10.23 -9.94 -19.41
CA THR A 170 8.78 -9.94 -19.58
C THR A 170 8.15 -9.08 -18.49
N TYR A 171 7.40 -8.07 -18.89
CA TYR A 171 6.65 -7.23 -17.96
C TYR A 171 5.23 -7.79 -17.82
N ARG A 172 4.70 -7.83 -16.60
CA ARG A 172 3.38 -8.41 -16.34
C ARG A 172 2.41 -7.38 -15.79
N ILE A 173 1.26 -7.23 -16.46
CA ILE A 173 0.16 -6.39 -15.96
C ILE A 173 -0.58 -7.20 -14.89
N THR A 174 -0.43 -6.80 -13.62
CA THR A 174 -1.17 -7.40 -12.52
C THR A 174 -2.58 -6.82 -12.45
N ARG A 175 -3.60 -7.69 -12.41
CA ARG A 175 -5.00 -7.26 -12.26
C ARG A 175 -5.25 -6.79 -10.83
N LYS A 176 -5.98 -5.69 -10.64
CA LYS A 176 -6.40 -5.25 -9.30
C LYS A 176 -7.74 -5.91 -8.96
N ALA A 177 -7.81 -6.59 -7.82
CA ALA A 177 -9.01 -7.33 -7.41
C ALA A 177 -10.25 -6.43 -7.29
N TRP A 178 -10.06 -5.18 -6.88
CA TRP A 178 -11.15 -4.23 -6.69
C TRP A 178 -11.62 -3.56 -7.98
N ARG A 179 -10.80 -3.48 -9.04
CA ARG A 179 -11.03 -2.57 -10.17
C ARG A 179 -11.97 -3.16 -11.22
N SER A 180 -13.00 -2.41 -11.61
CA SER A 180 -13.97 -2.83 -12.62
C SER A 180 -13.32 -3.08 -14.00
N ALA A 181 -13.95 -3.95 -14.79
CA ALA A 181 -13.49 -4.29 -16.14
C ALA A 181 -13.51 -3.07 -17.06
N THR A 182 -14.53 -2.21 -16.95
CA THR A 182 -14.67 -0.99 -17.75
C THR A 182 -13.52 -0.02 -17.52
N VAL A 183 -13.15 0.24 -16.26
CA VAL A 183 -11.98 1.08 -15.94
C VAL A 183 -10.71 0.48 -16.51
N THR A 184 -10.54 -0.84 -16.41
CA THR A 184 -9.38 -1.53 -16.99
C THR A 184 -9.34 -1.36 -18.52
N ALA A 185 -10.48 -1.52 -19.19
CA ALA A 185 -10.59 -1.31 -20.64
C ALA A 185 -10.28 0.13 -21.05
N THR A 186 -10.77 1.14 -20.30
CA THR A 186 -10.43 2.55 -20.51
C THR A 186 -8.92 2.78 -20.47
N LEU A 187 -8.24 2.24 -19.46
CA LEU A 187 -6.78 2.38 -19.33
C LEU A 187 -6.03 1.71 -20.49
N HIS A 188 -6.48 0.53 -20.95
CA HIS A 188 -5.89 -0.16 -22.10
C HIS A 188 -6.08 0.61 -23.40
N VAL A 189 -7.26 1.20 -23.63
CA VAL A 189 -7.53 2.05 -24.80
C VAL A 189 -6.57 3.24 -24.81
N LEU A 190 -6.35 3.88 -23.66
CA LEU A 190 -5.39 5.00 -23.56
C LEU A 190 -3.95 4.57 -23.84
N ASP A 191 -3.55 3.38 -23.40
CA ASP A 191 -2.22 2.83 -23.70
C ASP A 191 -2.07 2.49 -25.20
N ALA A 192 -3.12 1.95 -25.84
CA ALA A 192 -3.15 1.68 -27.27
C ALA A 192 -3.10 2.97 -28.11
N LEU A 193 -3.86 4.00 -27.72
CA LEU A 193 -3.80 5.33 -28.36
C LEU A 193 -2.42 5.96 -28.20
N HIS A 194 -1.76 5.79 -27.05
CA HIS A 194 -0.38 6.24 -26.85
C HIS A 194 0.58 5.53 -27.81
N LEU A 195 0.48 4.21 -27.94
CA LEU A 195 1.28 3.42 -28.87
C LEU A 195 1.02 3.83 -30.32
N ARG A 196 -0.23 4.01 -30.72
CA ARG A 196 -0.61 4.49 -32.06
C ARG A 196 0.02 5.85 -32.35
N ALA A 197 -0.01 6.78 -31.40
CA ALA A 197 0.60 8.10 -31.54
C ALA A 197 2.13 8.07 -31.67
N ARG A 198 2.78 6.97 -31.30
CA ARG A 198 4.22 6.77 -31.48
C ARG A 198 4.62 6.30 -32.87
N TYR A 199 3.67 5.79 -33.66
CA TYR A 199 3.85 5.59 -35.08
C TYR A 199 3.43 6.87 -35.79
N GLN A 200 4.40 7.62 -36.31
CA GLN A 200 4.13 8.82 -37.10
C GLN A 200 3.45 8.44 -38.42
N GLN A 201 2.82 9.41 -39.10
CA GLN A 201 2.42 9.22 -40.50
C GLN A 201 3.66 8.72 -41.26
N GLN A 202 3.57 7.55 -41.91
CA GLN A 202 4.65 6.77 -42.55
C GLN A 202 5.33 5.68 -41.70
N TRP A 203 4.72 5.21 -40.60
CA TRP A 203 5.26 4.09 -39.79
C TRP A 203 6.62 4.36 -39.13
N ASN A 204 7.06 5.61 -39.12
CA ASN A 204 8.28 6.00 -38.45
C ASN A 204 8.07 6.04 -36.94
N ALA A 205 8.87 5.22 -36.25
CA ALA A 205 9.01 5.18 -34.81
C ALA A 205 9.49 6.54 -34.27
N THR A 206 8.76 7.15 -33.33
CA THR A 206 9.32 8.29 -32.59
C THR A 206 10.58 7.87 -31.81
N ALA A 207 11.52 8.79 -31.62
CA ALA A 207 12.71 8.54 -30.80
C ALA A 207 12.37 8.31 -29.31
N GLY A 208 13.26 7.61 -28.59
CA GLY A 208 13.16 7.36 -27.15
C GLY A 208 12.59 5.98 -26.78
N ALA A 209 12.70 5.64 -25.49
CA ALA A 209 12.33 4.33 -24.95
C ALA A 209 10.86 3.98 -25.24
N TRP A 210 10.64 2.82 -25.84
CA TRP A 210 9.30 2.30 -26.12
C TRP A 210 8.62 1.84 -24.83
N PRO A 211 7.28 1.94 -24.74
CA PRO A 211 6.55 1.26 -23.69
C PRO A 211 6.94 -0.22 -23.67
N HIS A 212 7.15 -0.77 -22.48
CA HIS A 212 7.45 -2.18 -22.34
C HIS A 212 6.29 -3.03 -22.86
N LEU A 213 6.61 -4.13 -23.55
CA LEU A 213 5.60 -5.13 -23.88
C LEU A 213 5.17 -5.81 -22.58
N CYS A 214 3.93 -5.55 -22.16
CA CYS A 214 3.38 -6.12 -20.95
C CYS A 214 2.39 -7.23 -21.30
N VAL A 215 2.59 -8.40 -20.71
CA VAL A 215 1.71 -9.57 -20.86
C VAL A 215 0.69 -9.56 -19.72
N PRO A 216 -0.60 -9.86 -19.98
CA PRO A 216 -1.59 -10.01 -18.91
C PRO A 216 -1.15 -11.11 -17.94
N SER A 217 -1.14 -10.81 -16.64
CA SER A 217 -0.90 -11.80 -15.60
C SER A 217 -2.22 -12.30 -15.03
N SER A 218 -2.27 -13.59 -14.69
CA SER A 218 -3.34 -14.17 -13.88
C SER A 218 -3.24 -13.75 -12.41
N GLN A 219 -2.11 -13.16 -11.99
CA GLN A 219 -1.91 -12.70 -10.62
C GLN A 219 -2.85 -11.53 -10.29
N LEU A 220 -3.51 -11.63 -9.14
CA LEU A 220 -4.32 -10.58 -8.54
C LEU A 220 -3.49 -9.79 -7.53
N SER A 221 -3.55 -8.47 -7.65
CA SER A 221 -2.99 -7.55 -6.68
C SER A 221 -4.01 -7.31 -5.57
N ASN A 222 -3.65 -7.69 -4.34
CA ASN A 222 -4.41 -7.39 -3.12
C ASN A 222 -4.18 -5.96 -2.60
N ARG A 223 -3.66 -5.05 -3.44
CA ARG A 223 -3.50 -3.65 -3.05
C ARG A 223 -4.87 -3.02 -2.88
N GLU A 224 -5.05 -2.39 -1.73
CA GLU A 224 -6.27 -1.66 -1.41
C GLU A 224 -6.56 -0.57 -2.45
N PRO A 225 -7.85 -0.31 -2.71
CA PRO A 225 -8.28 0.80 -3.55
C PRO A 225 -7.94 2.15 -2.90
N PRO A 226 -7.66 3.19 -3.71
CA PRO A 226 -7.72 4.57 -3.24
C PRO A 226 -9.10 4.89 -2.63
N SER A 227 -9.11 5.69 -1.57
CA SER A 227 -10.34 6.26 -1.02
C SER A 227 -10.90 7.34 -1.96
N GLY A 228 -12.23 7.45 -2.05
CA GLY A 228 -12.90 8.51 -2.80
C GLY A 228 -13.16 8.17 -4.27
N LEU A 229 -13.10 6.91 -4.69
CA LEU A 229 -13.40 6.56 -6.07
C LEU A 229 -14.92 6.42 -6.31
N PRO A 230 -15.39 6.66 -7.55
CA PRO A 230 -16.77 6.36 -7.96
C PRO A 230 -17.14 4.89 -7.77
N LYS A 231 -18.40 4.60 -7.41
CA LYS A 231 -18.89 3.23 -7.19
C LYS A 231 -18.63 2.31 -8.39
N ASN A 232 -18.87 2.78 -9.62
CA ASN A 232 -18.62 2.02 -10.85
C ASN A 232 -17.14 1.76 -11.19
N PHE A 233 -16.19 2.22 -10.36
CA PHE A 233 -14.77 1.85 -10.48
C PHE A 233 -14.47 0.51 -9.80
N TYR A 234 -15.39 0.04 -8.97
CA TYR A 234 -15.26 -1.18 -8.22
C TYR A 234 -15.96 -2.36 -8.93
N VAL A 235 -15.42 -3.57 -8.77
CA VAL A 235 -16.15 -4.80 -9.08
C VAL A 235 -17.19 -5.04 -7.99
N GLN A 236 -18.40 -5.44 -8.37
CA GLN A 236 -19.48 -5.69 -7.42
C GLN A 236 -19.13 -6.72 -6.35
N GLU A 237 -18.40 -7.78 -6.73
CA GLU A 237 -17.87 -8.80 -5.81
C GLU A 237 -16.98 -8.20 -4.73
N HIS A 238 -16.15 -7.21 -5.07
CA HIS A 238 -15.30 -6.54 -4.10
C HIS A 238 -16.12 -5.72 -3.11
N LEU A 239 -17.06 -4.90 -3.58
CA LEU A 239 -17.94 -4.12 -2.69
C LEU A 239 -18.77 -5.02 -1.77
N SER A 240 -19.28 -6.12 -2.30
CA SER A 240 -20.10 -7.08 -1.54
C SER A 240 -19.28 -7.87 -0.50
N SER A 241 -17.96 -7.98 -0.68
CA SER A 241 -17.07 -8.67 0.25
C SER A 241 -16.68 -7.82 1.48
N LEU A 242 -16.94 -6.51 1.45
CA LEU A 242 -16.55 -5.58 2.51
C LEU A 242 -17.60 -5.51 3.62
N THR A 243 -17.13 -5.28 4.86
CA THR A 243 -18.00 -4.93 5.99
C THR A 243 -18.53 -3.49 5.85
N SER A 244 -19.53 -3.11 6.66
CA SER A 244 -20.03 -1.74 6.69
C SER A 244 -18.93 -0.71 6.97
N GLU A 245 -18.06 -0.97 7.96
CA GLU A 245 -16.89 -0.14 8.26
C GLU A 245 -15.92 -0.07 7.08
N GLY A 246 -15.73 -1.18 6.35
CA GLY A 246 -14.91 -1.23 5.15
C GLY A 246 -15.46 -0.35 4.03
N LEU A 247 -16.78 -0.35 3.82
CA LEU A 247 -17.46 0.49 2.84
C LEU A 247 -17.39 1.97 3.21
N ASP A 248 -17.60 2.32 4.48
CA ASP A 248 -17.52 3.71 4.95
C ASP A 248 -16.11 4.30 4.75
N ASN A 249 -15.07 3.48 4.96
CA ASN A 249 -13.67 3.88 4.75
C ASN A 249 -13.33 4.14 3.27
N LEU A 250 -14.09 3.60 2.32
CA LEU A 250 -13.87 3.85 0.88
C LEU A 250 -14.31 5.24 0.46
N LEU A 251 -15.18 5.93 1.22
CA LEU A 251 -15.71 7.26 0.89
C LEU A 251 -16.26 7.32 -0.56
N LEU A 252 -17.08 6.32 -0.92
CA LEU A 252 -17.56 6.12 -2.28
C LEU A 252 -18.22 7.38 -2.87
N GLN A 253 -17.83 7.72 -4.10
CA GLN A 253 -18.45 8.79 -4.87
C GLN A 253 -19.53 8.25 -5.80
N GLU A 254 -20.37 9.14 -6.33
CA GLU A 254 -21.36 8.78 -7.34
C GLU A 254 -20.71 8.35 -8.66
N ASP A 255 -21.46 7.55 -9.41
CA ASP A 255 -21.01 7.03 -10.70
C ASP A 255 -20.69 8.14 -11.69
N ILE A 256 -19.61 7.96 -12.43
CA ILE A 256 -19.25 8.82 -13.55
C ILE A 256 -19.37 8.06 -14.87
N PRO A 257 -19.59 8.74 -16.01
CA PRO A 257 -19.59 8.07 -17.31
C PRO A 257 -18.24 7.40 -17.60
N LEU A 258 -18.27 6.10 -17.90
CA LEU A 258 -17.08 5.30 -18.26
C LEU A 258 -17.12 4.74 -19.70
N ASN A 259 -18.09 5.20 -20.50
CA ASN A 259 -18.33 4.66 -21.84
C ASN A 259 -17.14 4.92 -22.75
N ILE A 260 -16.60 3.85 -23.36
CA ILE A 260 -15.59 3.94 -24.42
C ILE A 260 -16.33 4.19 -25.74
N PRO A 261 -16.11 5.32 -26.43
CA PRO A 261 -16.76 5.60 -27.70
C PRO A 261 -16.37 4.56 -28.76
N PRO A 262 -17.31 4.04 -29.56
CA PRO A 262 -17.02 3.05 -30.60
C PRO A 262 -15.95 3.53 -31.60
N ALA A 263 -15.97 4.83 -31.93
CA ALA A 263 -15.04 5.46 -32.86
C ALA A 263 -13.56 5.44 -32.40
N ILE A 264 -13.31 5.18 -31.10
CA ILE A 264 -11.95 5.06 -30.55
C ILE A 264 -11.42 3.63 -30.63
N VAL A 265 -12.33 2.64 -30.68
CA VAL A 265 -11.99 1.21 -30.68
C VAL A 265 -11.74 0.69 -32.10
N ALA A 266 -12.25 1.38 -33.13
CA ALA A 266 -12.01 1.10 -34.55
C ALA A 266 -10.63 1.56 -35.02
#